data_AF-A0A522FQJ6-F1
#
_entry.id   AF-A0A522FQJ6-F1
#
_cell.length_a   1.000
_cell.length_b   1.000
_cell.length_c   1.000
_cell.angle_alpha   90.00
_cell.angle_beta   90.00
_cell.angle_gamma   90.00
#
_symmetry.space_group_name_H-M   'P 1'
#
loop_
_entity.id
_entity.type
_entity.pdbx_description
1 polymer ?
#
loop_
_entity_poly.entity_id
_entity_poly.type
_entity_poly.pdbx_seq_one_letter_code
_entity_poly.pdbx_strand_id
1 'polypeptide(L)'
;MDTTFVGKKTYSIGICVQYDEDVYTLAVIRFKQNNDVVIYQPIGNHGKLKNKTSFNPHVTYHGKIGLHHIVSYNKHFLPKNKQKLDSSFSGQENLIIQSFGHDYAKYYKYVCKEFDTCININAEELKDKVDIVCDHMGEVKTPLPTAFFQVDLIEPNRHDLIENAVFKANKLIEQKLIKDSFPWCLVSIFE
;
A
#
# COMPACT_ATOMS: atom_id res chain seq x y z
N MET A 1 25.18 6.10 15.38
CA MET A 1 24.78 5.18 14.30
C MET A 1 24.51 6.04 13.09
N ASP A 2 25.14 5.78 11.94
CA ASP A 2 24.84 6.47 10.69
C ASP A 2 23.39 6.18 10.30
N THR A 3 22.52 7.19 10.39
CA THR A 3 21.08 7.14 10.10
C THR A 3 20.76 7.50 8.66
N THR A 4 21.75 7.53 7.78
CA THR A 4 21.52 7.78 6.36
C THR A 4 21.00 6.48 5.75
N PHE A 5 19.76 6.50 5.25
CA PHE A 5 19.29 5.47 4.32
C PHE A 5 20.26 5.43 3.13
N VAL A 6 21.22 4.50 3.15
CA VAL A 6 22.03 4.14 1.99
C VAL A 6 21.76 2.69 1.70
N GLY A 7 20.51 2.41 1.27
CA GLY A 7 20.25 1.18 0.55
C GLY A 7 21.13 1.17 -0.70
N LYS A 8 22.17 0.31 -0.72
CA LYS A 8 23.02 0.13 -1.92
C LYS A 8 22.22 -0.33 -3.15
N LYS A 9 20.98 -0.80 -2.94
CA LYS A 9 20.01 -1.19 -3.97
C LYS A 9 18.61 -0.69 -3.62
N THR A 10 17.76 -0.56 -4.63
CA THR A 10 16.31 -0.47 -4.43
C THR A 10 15.81 -1.72 -3.73
N TYR A 11 14.91 -1.55 -2.76
CA TYR A 11 14.25 -2.63 -2.04
C TYR A 11 12.74 -2.58 -2.31
N SER A 12 12.13 -3.74 -2.51
CA SER A 12 10.74 -3.87 -2.93
C SER A 12 9.97 -4.85 -2.07
N ILE A 13 8.73 -4.46 -1.73
CA ILE A 13 7.78 -5.29 -1.00
C ILE A 13 6.55 -5.46 -1.89
N GLY A 14 6.16 -6.70 -2.15
CA GLY A 14 4.87 -7.04 -2.75
C GLY A 14 3.83 -7.27 -1.67
N ILE A 15 2.67 -6.60 -1.78
CA ILE A 15 1.45 -7.02 -1.10
C ILE A 15 0.70 -7.91 -2.09
N CYS A 16 0.59 -9.19 -1.78
CA CYS A 16 0.12 -10.22 -2.68
C CYS A 16 -1.10 -10.94 -2.09
N VAL A 17 -2.03 -11.30 -2.97
CA VAL A 17 -3.27 -12.00 -2.63
C VAL A 17 -3.25 -13.34 -3.34
N GLN A 18 -3.41 -14.41 -2.58
CA GLN A 18 -3.50 -15.78 -3.06
C GLN A 18 -4.96 -16.14 -3.33
N TYR A 19 -5.25 -16.58 -4.55
CA TYR A 19 -6.54 -17.09 -5.00
C TYR A 19 -6.34 -18.51 -5.49
N ASP A 20 -6.80 -19.49 -4.73
CA ASP A 20 -6.58 -20.90 -5.01
C ASP A 20 -5.06 -21.18 -5.18
N GLU A 21 -4.63 -21.61 -6.37
CA GLU A 21 -3.23 -21.89 -6.73
C GLU A 21 -2.46 -20.66 -7.25
N ASP A 22 -3.16 -19.57 -7.57
CA ASP A 22 -2.58 -18.37 -8.17
C ASP A 22 -2.26 -17.30 -7.12
N VAL A 23 -1.17 -16.53 -7.31
CA VAL A 23 -0.83 -15.39 -6.45
C VAL A 23 -0.62 -14.12 -7.28
N TYR A 24 -1.47 -13.13 -7.04
CA TYR A 24 -1.46 -11.84 -7.73
C TYR A 24 -1.06 -10.70 -6.80
N THR A 25 -0.47 -9.65 -7.36
CA THR A 25 0.00 -8.47 -6.64
C THR A 25 -1.12 -7.44 -6.54
N LEU A 26 -1.46 -7.09 -5.31
CA LEU A 26 -2.38 -5.99 -5.00
C LEU A 26 -1.68 -4.63 -5.08
N ALA A 27 -0.51 -4.52 -4.45
CA ALA A 27 0.28 -3.30 -4.40
C ALA A 27 1.78 -3.61 -4.27
N VAL A 28 2.61 -2.65 -4.65
CA VAL A 28 4.06 -2.73 -4.50
C VAL A 28 4.55 -1.49 -3.74
N ILE A 29 5.37 -1.72 -2.73
CA ILE A 29 6.10 -0.68 -2.01
C ILE A 29 7.55 -0.74 -2.47
N ARG A 30 8.11 0.38 -2.92
CA ARG A 30 9.51 0.49 -3.36
C ARG A 30 10.24 1.56 -2.57
N PHE A 31 11.30 1.15 -1.89
CA PHE A 31 12.29 2.03 -1.29
C PHE A 31 13.40 2.28 -2.30
N LYS A 32 13.48 3.49 -2.83
CA LYS A 32 14.45 3.88 -3.84
C LYS A 32 15.75 4.36 -3.21
N GLN A 33 16.85 4.23 -3.94
CA GLN A 33 18.19 4.68 -3.50
C GLN A 33 18.26 6.20 -3.22
N ASN A 34 17.32 7.00 -3.71
CA ASN A 34 17.24 8.44 -3.45
C ASN A 34 16.44 8.80 -2.17
N ASN A 35 16.11 7.81 -1.33
CA ASN A 35 15.27 7.89 -0.13
C ASN A 35 13.77 8.13 -0.43
N ASP A 36 13.34 7.99 -1.68
CA ASP A 36 11.91 8.03 -1.97
C ASP A 36 11.26 6.69 -1.63
N VAL A 37 10.07 6.75 -1.06
CA VAL A 37 9.18 5.59 -0.91
C VAL A 37 8.03 5.74 -1.89
N VAL A 38 7.86 4.76 -2.77
CA VAL A 38 6.77 4.76 -3.75
C VAL A 38 5.88 3.55 -3.51
N ILE A 39 4.58 3.79 -3.32
CA ILE A 39 3.56 2.76 -3.22
C ILE A 39 2.72 2.84 -4.48
N TYR A 40 2.55 1.77 -5.22
CA TYR A 40 1.69 1.78 -6.41
C TYR A 40 0.90 0.49 -6.56
N GLN A 41 -0.28 0.59 -7.17
CA GLN A 41 -1.09 -0.58 -7.51
C GLN A 41 -0.88 -0.88 -9.01
N PRO A 42 -0.32 -2.04 -9.38
CA PRO A 42 -0.09 -2.37 -10.77
C PRO A 42 -1.41 -2.67 -11.47
N ILE A 43 -1.85 -1.78 -12.36
CA ILE A 43 -3.07 -2.00 -13.18
C ILE A 43 -2.75 -2.47 -14.60
N GLY A 44 -1.49 -2.82 -14.87
CA GLY A 44 -1.03 -3.42 -16.12
C GLY A 44 -1.40 -2.62 -17.37
N ASN A 45 -1.76 -3.31 -18.45
CA ASN A 45 -2.25 -2.70 -19.69
C ASN A 45 -3.68 -2.14 -19.56
N HIS A 46 -4.42 -2.45 -18.50
CA HIS A 46 -5.76 -1.91 -18.27
C HIS A 46 -5.74 -0.41 -17.96
N GLY A 47 -4.59 0.10 -17.49
CA GLY A 47 -4.33 1.54 -17.30
C GLY A 47 -3.82 2.27 -18.54
N LYS A 48 -3.85 1.68 -19.75
CA LYS A 48 -3.45 2.37 -20.97
C LYS A 48 -4.45 3.48 -21.29
N LEU A 49 -4.00 4.72 -21.12
CA LEU A 49 -4.74 5.89 -21.58
C LEU A 49 -4.72 5.91 -23.11
N LYS A 50 -5.81 6.37 -23.74
CA LYS A 50 -5.95 6.41 -25.21
C LYS A 50 -4.72 7.01 -25.94
N ASN A 51 -3.90 7.83 -25.26
CA ASN A 51 -2.71 8.49 -25.82
C ASN A 51 -1.42 8.42 -24.97
N LYS A 52 -1.29 7.57 -23.94
CA LYS A 52 -0.05 7.47 -23.12
C LYS A 52 0.22 6.06 -22.56
N THR A 53 1.48 5.85 -22.17
CA THR A 53 1.99 4.73 -21.36
C THR A 53 1.03 4.34 -20.22
N SER A 54 1.07 3.06 -19.82
CA SER A 54 0.32 2.53 -18.66
C SER A 54 0.44 3.46 -17.45
N PHE A 55 -0.69 3.92 -16.91
CA PHE A 55 -0.75 4.66 -15.65
C PHE A 55 -0.93 3.67 -14.50
N ASN A 56 -0.20 3.84 -13.40
CA ASN A 56 -0.49 3.16 -12.13
C ASN A 56 -0.78 4.24 -11.08
N PRO A 57 -1.91 4.16 -10.36
CA PRO A 57 -2.14 5.02 -9.20
C PRO A 57 -1.05 4.75 -8.17
N HIS A 58 -0.53 5.83 -7.58
CA HIS A 58 0.61 5.73 -6.68
C HIS A 58 0.67 6.84 -5.65
N VAL A 59 1.41 6.56 -4.59
CA VAL A 59 1.86 7.51 -3.58
C VAL A 59 3.37 7.62 -3.70
N THR A 60 3.88 8.84 -3.61
CA THR A 60 5.31 9.09 -3.47
C THR A 60 5.56 9.89 -2.21
N TYR A 61 6.49 9.41 -1.40
CA TYR A 61 7.08 10.14 -0.29
C TYR A 61 8.53 10.46 -0.62
N HIS A 62 8.83 11.74 -0.84
CA HIS A 62 10.18 12.21 -1.12
C HIS A 62 10.98 12.37 0.17
N GLY A 63 11.70 11.33 0.57
CA GLY A 63 12.29 11.24 1.91
C GLY A 63 13.30 12.34 2.23
N LYS A 64 14.02 12.87 1.23
CA LYS A 64 15.01 13.95 1.43
C LYS A 64 14.39 15.29 1.82
N ILE A 65 13.19 15.58 1.31
CA ILE A 65 12.53 16.88 1.52
C ILE A 65 11.27 16.76 2.39
N GLY A 66 10.83 15.55 2.72
CA GLY A 66 9.62 15.31 3.51
C GLY A 66 8.34 15.69 2.75
N LEU A 67 8.30 15.46 1.43
CA LEU A 67 7.14 15.80 0.62
C LEU A 67 6.38 14.54 0.23
N HIS A 68 5.10 14.47 0.57
CA HIS A 68 4.21 13.36 0.24
C HIS A 68 3.16 13.80 -0.77
N HIS A 69 2.90 12.98 -1.79
CA HIS A 69 1.79 13.21 -2.71
C HIS A 69 1.14 11.92 -3.17
N ILE A 70 -0.13 12.02 -3.54
CA ILE A 70 -0.95 10.93 -4.05
C ILE A 70 -1.38 11.28 -5.48
N VAL A 71 -1.15 10.35 -6.40
CA VAL A 71 -1.55 10.46 -7.80
C VAL A 71 -2.58 9.38 -8.09
N SER A 72 -3.76 9.81 -8.52
CA SER A 72 -4.83 8.93 -8.96
C SER A 72 -5.40 9.41 -10.30
N TYR A 73 -6.18 8.57 -10.96
CA TYR A 73 -6.69 8.89 -12.29
C TYR A 73 -7.58 10.15 -12.25
N ASN A 74 -7.28 11.14 -13.09
CA ASN A 74 -7.98 12.43 -13.19
C ASN A 74 -8.10 13.23 -11.87
N LYS A 75 -7.28 12.92 -10.86
CA LYS A 75 -7.27 13.61 -9.57
C LYS A 75 -5.84 13.84 -9.12
N HIS A 76 -5.49 15.10 -8.94
CA HIS A 76 -4.25 15.52 -8.31
C HIS A 76 -4.56 15.94 -6.87
N PHE A 77 -3.97 15.24 -5.91
CA PHE A 77 -4.01 15.68 -4.52
C PHE A 77 -2.89 16.67 -4.27
N LEU A 78 -3.16 17.69 -3.44
CA LEU A 78 -2.14 18.65 -3.05
C LEU A 78 -1.04 17.93 -2.24
N PRO A 79 0.24 18.21 -2.50
CA PRO A 79 1.33 17.68 -1.70
C PRO A 79 1.16 18.04 -0.23
N LYS A 80 1.51 17.11 0.66
CA LYS A 80 1.53 17.31 2.11
C LYS A 80 2.96 17.27 2.60
N ASN A 81 3.31 18.21 3.47
CA ASN A 81 4.58 18.13 4.19
C ASN A 81 4.48 17.05 5.27
N LYS A 82 5.52 16.23 5.34
CA LYS A 82 5.75 15.15 6.29
C LYS A 82 7.18 15.26 6.80
N GLN A 83 7.57 14.40 7.75
CA GLN A 83 8.95 14.38 8.25
C GLN A 83 9.98 14.05 7.16
N LYS A 84 11.24 14.47 7.30
CA LYS A 84 12.30 13.95 6.44
C LYS A 84 12.67 12.54 6.89
N LEU A 85 13.05 11.67 5.96
CA LEU A 85 13.57 10.34 6.25
C LEU A 85 15.10 10.42 6.44
N ASP A 86 15.50 11.18 7.46
CA ASP A 86 16.88 11.40 7.88
C ASP A 86 17.05 11.12 9.38
N SER A 87 18.16 11.53 9.97
CA SER A 87 18.46 11.37 11.40
C SER A 87 17.42 11.97 12.35
N SER A 88 16.57 12.89 11.86
CA SER A 88 15.54 13.56 12.65
C SER A 88 14.17 12.87 12.61
N PHE A 89 14.00 11.82 11.79
CA PHE A 89 12.75 11.08 11.74
C PHE A 89 12.45 10.45 13.10
N SER A 90 11.29 10.77 13.68
CA SER A 90 10.86 10.20 14.95
C SER A 90 9.37 9.87 14.95
N GLY A 91 9.01 8.84 15.71
CA GLY A 91 7.63 8.38 15.81
C GLY A 91 7.18 7.59 14.59
N GLN A 92 6.05 8.00 14.00
CA GLN A 92 5.37 7.29 12.93
C GLN A 92 4.82 8.25 11.88
N GLU A 93 4.86 7.84 10.61
CA GLU A 93 4.21 8.51 9.49
C GLU A 93 3.35 7.53 8.70
N ASN A 94 2.04 7.80 8.63
CA ASN A 94 1.16 7.08 7.72
C ASN A 94 1.34 7.56 6.28
N LEU A 95 1.61 6.63 5.36
CA LEU A 95 1.79 6.89 3.93
C LEU A 95 0.48 6.80 3.16
N ILE A 96 -0.29 5.75 3.42
CA ILE A 96 -1.59 5.53 2.78
C ILE A 96 -2.45 4.57 3.61
N ILE A 97 -3.77 4.79 3.50
CA ILE A 97 -4.82 3.82 3.78
C ILE A 97 -5.60 3.69 2.49
N GLN A 98 -5.69 2.48 1.94
CA GLN A 98 -6.34 2.24 0.65
C GLN A 98 -7.23 1.01 0.72
N SER A 99 -8.50 1.20 0.41
CA SER A 99 -9.45 0.10 0.26
C SER A 99 -9.27 -0.63 -1.07
N PHE A 100 -9.59 -1.92 -1.06
CA PHE A 100 -9.58 -2.80 -2.22
C PHE A 100 -10.65 -3.88 -2.08
N GLY A 101 -11.19 -4.34 -3.20
CA GLY A 101 -12.16 -5.45 -3.23
C GLY A 101 -11.46 -6.79 -3.25
N HIS A 102 -12.17 -7.85 -2.86
CA HIS A 102 -11.69 -9.23 -2.85
C HIS A 102 -10.96 -9.59 -4.16
N ASP A 103 -11.58 -9.36 -5.31
CA ASP A 103 -11.04 -9.75 -6.62
C ASP A 103 -10.06 -8.75 -7.25
N TYR A 104 -9.67 -7.66 -6.55
CA TYR A 104 -8.91 -6.57 -7.17
C TYR A 104 -7.59 -7.04 -7.80
N ALA A 105 -6.77 -7.81 -7.07
CA ALA A 105 -5.48 -8.26 -7.57
C ALA A 105 -5.64 -9.28 -8.73
N LYS A 106 -6.62 -10.18 -8.61
CA LYS A 106 -6.99 -11.14 -9.67
C LYS A 106 -7.46 -10.46 -10.94
N TYR A 107 -8.19 -9.34 -10.83
CA TYR A 107 -8.67 -8.57 -11.99
C TYR A 107 -7.51 -8.05 -12.86
N TYR A 108 -6.45 -7.51 -12.24
CA TYR A 108 -5.30 -6.93 -12.96
C TYR A 108 -4.20 -7.92 -13.32
N LYS A 109 -4.24 -9.15 -12.78
CA LYS A 109 -3.37 -10.29 -13.14
C LYS A 109 -1.87 -9.99 -13.09
N TYR A 110 -1.45 -9.06 -12.25
CA TYR A 110 -0.02 -8.80 -12.05
C TYR A 110 0.56 -9.87 -11.14
N VAL A 111 1.29 -10.84 -11.71
CA VAL A 111 1.81 -11.98 -10.93
C VAL A 111 2.77 -11.48 -9.85
N CYS A 112 2.63 -12.02 -8.63
CA CYS A 112 3.57 -11.75 -7.54
C CYS A 112 4.92 -12.40 -7.86
N LYS A 113 5.88 -11.62 -8.38
CA LYS A 113 7.21 -12.11 -8.81
C LYS A 113 8.35 -11.30 -8.19
N GLU A 114 9.35 -12.03 -7.67
CA GLU A 114 10.70 -11.56 -7.29
C GLU A 114 10.77 -10.20 -6.58
N PHE A 115 9.86 -9.95 -5.63
CA PHE A 115 10.04 -8.86 -4.67
C PHE A 115 11.06 -9.29 -3.61
N ASP A 116 11.80 -8.34 -3.03
CA ASP A 116 12.74 -8.65 -1.94
C ASP A 116 12.00 -9.20 -0.70
N THR A 117 10.73 -8.80 -0.52
CA THR A 117 9.80 -9.39 0.46
C THR A 117 8.39 -9.44 -0.10
N CYS A 118 7.65 -10.49 0.23
CA CYS A 118 6.22 -10.60 -0.07
C CYS A 118 5.42 -10.72 1.23
N ILE A 119 4.28 -10.02 1.26
CA ILE A 119 3.23 -10.18 2.25
C ILE A 119 2.09 -10.87 1.54
N ASN A 120 1.79 -12.10 1.93
CA ASN A 120 0.76 -12.91 1.27
C ASN A 120 -0.50 -12.93 2.14
N ILE A 121 -1.64 -12.68 1.52
CA ILE A 121 -2.96 -12.68 2.14
C ILE A 121 -3.78 -13.75 1.42
N ASN A 122 -4.50 -14.61 2.15
CA ASN A 122 -5.42 -15.53 1.50
C ASN A 122 -6.70 -14.76 1.11
N ALA A 123 -7.13 -14.89 -0.14
CA ALA A 123 -8.35 -14.23 -0.63
C ALA A 123 -9.60 -14.63 0.17
N GLU A 124 -9.65 -15.85 0.72
CA GLU A 124 -10.75 -16.33 1.57
C GLU A 124 -10.92 -15.50 2.87
N GLU A 125 -9.87 -14.79 3.30
CA GLU A 125 -9.91 -13.90 4.46
C GLU A 125 -10.50 -12.52 4.13
N LEU A 126 -10.70 -12.22 2.84
CA LEU A 126 -11.25 -10.97 2.34
C LEU A 126 -12.76 -11.14 2.08
N LYS A 127 -13.63 -10.57 2.92
CA LYS A 127 -15.08 -10.60 2.65
C LYS A 127 -15.55 -9.31 2.03
N ASP A 128 -16.01 -9.36 0.78
CA ASP A 128 -16.78 -8.25 0.24
C ASP A 128 -18.13 -8.12 0.99
N LYS A 129 -18.48 -6.91 1.40
CA LYS A 129 -19.87 -6.62 1.80
C LYS A 129 -20.65 -6.28 0.55
N VAL A 130 -21.90 -6.74 0.49
CA VAL A 130 -22.83 -6.33 -0.55
C VAL A 130 -23.73 -5.26 0.04
N ASP A 131 -23.61 -4.04 -0.46
CA ASP A 131 -24.61 -3.01 -0.19
C ASP A 131 -25.75 -3.16 -1.20
N ILE A 132 -26.98 -3.12 -0.68
CA ILE A 132 -28.18 -3.04 -1.50
C ILE A 132 -28.50 -1.56 -1.66
N VAL A 133 -28.28 -1.03 -2.85
CA VAL A 133 -28.66 0.32 -3.24
C VAL A 133 -29.98 0.22 -4.01
N CYS A 134 -31.05 0.76 -3.45
CA CYS A 134 -32.29 0.91 -4.20
C CYS A 134 -32.18 2.15 -5.11
N ASP A 135 -32.08 1.94 -6.42
CA ASP A 135 -32.27 3.00 -7.39
C ASP A 135 -33.74 3.05 -7.86
N HIS A 136 -34.05 3.95 -8.79
CA HIS A 136 -35.41 4.15 -9.32
C HIS A 136 -35.90 2.96 -10.18
N MET A 137 -35.02 1.98 -10.45
CA MET A 137 -35.24 0.81 -11.29
C MET A 137 -35.24 -0.51 -10.48
N GLY A 138 -34.85 -0.49 -9.21
CA GLY A 138 -34.92 -1.64 -8.29
C GLY A 138 -33.74 -1.73 -7.31
N GLU A 139 -33.61 -2.88 -6.67
CA GLU A 139 -32.47 -3.19 -5.79
C GLU A 139 -31.23 -3.55 -6.61
N VAL A 140 -30.19 -2.73 -6.51
CA VAL A 140 -28.87 -3.00 -7.08
C VAL A 140 -27.94 -3.46 -5.96
N LYS A 141 -27.37 -4.65 -6.11
CA LYS A 141 -26.33 -5.16 -5.20
C LYS A 141 -24.97 -4.68 -5.67
N THR A 142 -24.37 -3.74 -4.94
CA THR A 142 -23.01 -3.27 -5.20
C THR A 142 -22.05 -3.86 -4.17
N PRO A 143 -21.05 -4.66 -4.59
CA PRO A 143 -19.98 -5.06 -3.69
C PRO A 143 -19.20 -3.82 -3.27
N LEU A 144 -19.08 -3.60 -1.96
CA LEU A 144 -18.25 -2.59 -1.37
C LEU A 144 -16.96 -3.20 -0.84
N PRO A 145 -15.80 -2.61 -1.17
CA PRO A 145 -14.54 -3.03 -0.59
C PRO A 145 -14.55 -2.73 0.90
N THR A 146 -14.52 -3.79 1.71
CA THR A 146 -14.35 -3.75 3.17
C THR A 146 -12.89 -3.76 3.54
N ALA A 147 -12.09 -4.48 2.75
CA ALA A 147 -10.69 -4.65 3.03
C ALA A 147 -9.91 -3.39 2.67
N PHE A 148 -8.90 -3.10 3.47
CA PHE A 148 -7.95 -2.04 3.18
C PHE A 148 -6.57 -2.40 3.71
N PHE A 149 -5.55 -1.85 3.05
CA PHE A 149 -4.18 -1.93 3.54
C PHE A 149 -3.73 -0.55 4.01
N GLN A 150 -2.92 -0.56 5.05
CA GLN A 150 -2.26 0.60 5.62
C GLN A 150 -0.75 0.40 5.51
N VAL A 151 -0.04 1.45 5.09
CA VAL A 151 1.42 1.47 5.09
C VAL A 151 1.89 2.62 5.96
N ASP A 152 2.67 2.29 6.99
CA ASP A 152 3.31 3.25 7.89
C ASP A 152 4.83 3.13 7.83
N LEU A 153 5.47 4.27 8.05
CA LEU A 153 6.89 4.37 8.36
C LEU A 153 7.04 4.56 9.86
N ILE A 154 7.85 3.73 10.51
CA ILE A 154 8.02 3.71 11.97
C ILE A 154 9.50 3.87 12.32
N GLU A 155 9.77 4.70 13.31
CA GLU A 155 11.10 4.88 13.86
C GLU A 155 11.63 3.54 14.39
N PRO A 156 12.88 3.14 14.05
CA PRO A 156 13.44 1.90 14.54
C PRO A 156 13.38 1.77 16.06
N ASN A 157 13.12 0.55 16.53
CA ASN A 157 12.99 0.19 17.95
C ASN A 157 11.76 0.76 18.68
N ARG A 158 10.85 1.45 17.98
CA ARG A 158 9.58 1.93 18.55
C ARG A 158 8.45 0.90 18.45
N HIS A 159 8.63 -0.22 19.16
CA HIS A 159 7.65 -1.30 19.19
C HIS A 159 6.29 -0.86 19.75
N ASP A 160 6.28 0.14 20.64
CA ASP A 160 5.10 0.78 21.20
C ASP A 160 4.17 1.39 20.14
N LEU A 161 4.71 1.79 18.99
CA LEU A 161 3.93 2.40 17.91
C LEU A 161 3.25 1.35 17.01
N ILE A 162 3.74 0.12 16.99
CA ILE A 162 3.17 -0.96 16.17
C ILE A 162 1.78 -1.35 16.67
N GLU A 163 1.64 -1.49 17.99
CA GLU A 163 0.37 -1.85 18.65
C GLU A 163 -0.67 -0.73 18.54
N ASN A 164 -0.21 0.52 18.45
CA ASN A 164 -1.07 1.70 18.34
C ASN A 164 -1.41 2.10 16.89
N ALA A 165 -0.64 1.63 15.91
CA ALA A 165 -0.88 1.86 14.48
C ALA A 165 -2.13 1.13 13.94
N VAL A 166 -2.68 0.20 14.72
CA VAL A 166 -3.87 -0.58 14.38
C VAL A 166 -5.09 0.35 14.30
N PHE A 167 -5.73 0.39 13.14
CA PHE A 167 -7.02 1.06 12.98
C PHE A 167 -8.10 0.26 13.73
N LYS A 168 -8.31 0.60 15.02
CA LYS A 168 -9.06 -0.20 16.01
C LYS A 168 -10.52 -0.54 15.63
N ALA A 169 -11.08 0.09 14.61
CA ALA A 169 -12.45 -0.16 14.17
C ALA A 169 -12.59 -1.41 13.28
N ASN A 170 -11.49 -1.97 12.78
CA ASN A 170 -11.50 -3.03 11.78
C ASN A 170 -10.70 -4.25 12.26
N LYS A 171 -11.07 -5.42 11.75
CA LYS A 171 -10.41 -6.68 12.10
C LYS A 171 -9.08 -6.74 11.37
N LEU A 172 -7.99 -6.90 12.11
CA LEU A 172 -6.67 -7.13 11.52
C LEU A 172 -6.62 -8.54 10.91
N ILE A 173 -6.27 -8.62 9.63
CA ILE A 173 -6.02 -9.88 8.91
C ILE A 173 -4.54 -10.25 9.03
N GLU A 174 -3.66 -9.34 8.61
CA GLU A 174 -2.22 -9.58 8.53
C GLU A 174 -1.46 -8.31 8.90
N GLN A 175 -0.34 -8.45 9.60
CA GLN A 175 0.54 -7.34 9.92
C GLN A 175 2.01 -7.76 9.82
N LYS A 176 2.77 -7.01 9.02
CA LYS A 176 4.20 -7.26 8.82
C LYS A 176 5.01 -6.00 9.07
N LEU A 177 5.98 -6.10 9.97
CA LEU A 177 7.03 -5.11 10.16
C LEU A 177 8.29 -5.52 9.39
N ILE A 178 8.71 -4.68 8.45
CA ILE A 178 9.92 -4.83 7.65
C ILE A 178 11.00 -3.93 8.26
N LYS A 179 12.07 -4.56 8.75
CA LYS A 179 13.17 -3.89 9.47
C LYS A 179 14.39 -3.61 8.59
N ASP A 180 14.39 -4.09 7.35
CA ASP A 180 15.48 -3.92 6.38
C ASP A 180 15.47 -2.54 5.69
N SER A 181 14.56 -1.65 6.12
CA SER A 181 14.46 -0.26 5.68
C SER A 181 14.71 0.70 6.84
N PHE A 182 15.17 1.92 6.53
CA PHE A 182 15.09 3.06 7.45
C PHE A 182 14.20 4.15 6.84
N PRO A 183 13.15 4.60 7.53
CA PRO A 183 12.55 4.01 8.74
C PRO A 183 12.01 2.59 8.49
N TRP A 184 11.66 1.87 9.56
CA TRP A 184 10.99 0.57 9.43
C TRP A 184 9.64 0.75 8.73
N CYS A 185 9.24 -0.25 7.93
CA CYS A 185 7.96 -0.21 7.24
C CYS A 185 6.99 -1.17 7.89
N LEU A 186 5.84 -0.67 8.35
CA LEU A 186 4.74 -1.50 8.83
C LEU A 186 3.68 -1.55 7.75
N VAL A 187 3.30 -2.76 7.35
CA VAL A 187 2.16 -2.99 6.47
C VAL A 187 1.13 -3.75 7.27
N SER A 188 -0.09 -3.21 7.32
CA SER A 188 -1.23 -3.83 8.01
C SER A 188 -2.39 -3.98 7.03
N ILE A 189 -3.06 -5.14 7.05
CA ILE A 189 -4.22 -5.44 6.22
C ILE A 189 -5.41 -5.72 7.14
N PHE A 190 -6.55 -5.12 6.81
CA PHE A 190 -7.75 -5.13 7.64
C PHE A 190 -8.99 -5.49 6.85
N GLU A 191 -10.03 -5.90 7.57
CA GLU A 191 -11.42 -6.18 7.15
C GLU A 191 -12.45 -5.41 7.99
#